data_AF-A0A7K6WSM9-F1
#
_entry.id   AF-A0A7K6WSM9-F1
#
_cell.length_a   1.000
_cell.length_b   1.000
_cell.length_c   1.000
_cell.angle_alpha   90.00
_cell.angle_beta   90.00
_cell.angle_gamma   90.00
#
_symmetry.space_group_name_H-M   'P 1'
#
loop_
_entity.id
_entity.type
_entity.pdbx_description
1 polymer ?
#
loop_
_entity_poly.entity_id
_entity_poly.type
_entity_poly.pdbx_seq_one_letter_code
_entity_poly.pdbx_strand_id
1 'polypeptide(L)'
;MKTVGNSRILGILACVFCLPLVVSFEEVVIPAELKSAVAKVAVNATSCSVTCGLGFKLEEMCEITPSGERRNCTWQRSDCLTRWICGLLHFTVPVGQPFQFSCLSSDMVGFGNQSYSYVWTFAQGLITTNNVLFKPFINPSSVIRFSTSRESDAGTYRCDVQKLKTFKVVKRIYFGVRVLRYDLLDLNFKKFLTWEQRLAANEEDIDMENSTHEEVQEQQHFQQGELFYEYLVGVGSGVVGGVLVSVALCCLQKTLRK
;
A
#
# COMPACT_ATOMS: atom_id res chain seq x y z
N MET A 1 -24.42 69.83 33.49
CA MET A 1 -24.34 68.36 33.63
C MET A 1 -23.03 67.89 33.00
N LYS A 2 -22.17 67.25 33.80
CA LYS A 2 -20.93 66.59 33.38
C LYS A 2 -21.28 65.17 32.89
N THR A 3 -20.67 64.71 31.81
CA THR A 3 -19.98 63.40 31.61
C THR A 3 -19.66 63.23 30.12
N VAL A 4 -18.38 63.09 29.72
CA VAL A 4 -17.56 61.84 29.75
C VAL A 4 -18.14 60.82 28.76
N GLY A 5 -17.43 60.32 27.74
CA GLY A 5 -16.05 60.51 27.37
C GLY A 5 -15.76 59.72 26.09
N ASN A 6 -14.97 60.30 25.18
CA ASN A 6 -14.51 59.62 23.98
C ASN A 6 -12.99 59.71 23.79
N SER A 7 -12.27 60.25 24.77
CA SER A 7 -10.83 60.53 24.65
C SER A 7 -9.93 59.45 25.24
N ARG A 8 -10.45 58.50 26.02
CA ARG A 8 -9.62 57.47 26.67
C ARG A 8 -9.34 56.21 25.85
N ILE A 9 -10.05 55.99 24.73
CA ILE A 9 -9.91 54.74 23.96
C ILE A 9 -8.76 54.82 22.95
N LEU A 10 -8.44 56.01 22.42
CA LEU A 10 -7.34 56.16 21.45
C LEU A 10 -5.94 56.15 22.10
N GLY A 11 -5.83 56.57 23.36
CA GLY A 11 -4.54 56.61 24.08
C GLY A 11 -4.06 55.25 24.59
N ILE A 12 -4.98 54.29 24.76
CA ILE A 12 -4.63 52.93 25.23
C ILE A 12 -4.16 52.05 24.07
N LEU A 13 -4.66 52.29 22.84
CA LEU A 13 -4.25 51.55 21.64
C LEU A 13 -2.83 51.90 21.14
N ALA A 14 -2.32 53.10 21.44
CA ALA A 14 -0.96 53.49 21.04
C ALA A 14 0.14 52.93 21.97
N CYS A 15 -0.16 52.67 23.24
CA CYS A 15 0.81 52.12 24.20
C CYS A 15 1.05 50.61 24.04
N VAL A 16 0.19 49.89 23.32
CA VAL A 16 0.35 48.43 23.09
C VAL A 16 1.39 48.15 22.00
N PHE A 17 1.67 49.10 21.10
CA PHE A 17 2.64 48.93 20.01
C PHE A 17 4.07 49.43 20.33
N CYS A 18 4.29 50.04 21.50
CA CYS A 18 5.60 50.56 21.90
C CYS A 18 6.35 49.67 22.91
N LEU A 19 5.81 48.50 23.27
CA LEU A 19 6.57 47.51 24.03
C LEU A 19 7.39 46.69 23.04
N PRO A 20 8.73 46.85 22.97
CA PRO A 20 9.52 45.90 22.24
C PRO A 20 9.37 44.57 22.98
N LEU A 21 8.69 43.61 22.34
CA LEU A 21 8.71 42.20 22.72
C LEU A 21 10.13 41.66 22.49
N VAL A 22 11.09 42.17 23.26
CA VAL A 22 12.35 41.49 23.49
C VAL A 22 11.99 40.40 24.47
N VAL A 23 11.49 39.29 23.92
CA VAL A 23 11.51 38.02 24.63
C VAL A 23 12.99 37.73 24.84
N SER A 24 13.51 38.11 26.00
CA SER A 24 14.81 37.66 26.47
C SER A 24 14.67 36.15 26.62
N PHE A 25 15.14 35.40 25.63
CA PHE A 25 15.31 33.97 25.79
C PHE A 25 16.31 33.80 26.93
N GLU A 26 15.82 33.31 28.06
CA GLU A 26 16.63 32.93 29.20
C GLU A 26 17.71 31.96 28.68
N GLU A 27 18.97 32.30 28.94
CA GLU A 27 20.12 31.56 28.42
C GLU A 27 19.97 30.11 28.88
N VAL A 28 19.74 29.19 27.92
CA VAL A 28 19.52 27.78 28.24
C VAL A 28 20.83 27.24 28.81
N VAL A 29 20.92 27.13 30.14
CA VAL A 29 22.08 26.58 30.83
C VAL A 29 22.11 25.08 30.58
N ILE A 30 22.86 24.67 29.55
CA ILE A 30 23.07 23.25 29.23
C ILE A 30 24.04 22.66 30.28
N PRO A 31 23.66 21.60 31.01
CA PRO A 31 24.53 20.90 31.96
C PRO A 31 25.86 20.48 31.33
N ALA A 32 26.94 20.48 32.11
CA ALA A 32 28.29 20.20 31.60
C ALA A 32 28.40 18.79 30.99
N GLU A 33 27.62 17.81 31.47
CA GLU A 33 27.61 16.45 30.94
C GLU A 33 26.99 16.38 29.53
N LEU A 34 26.06 17.27 29.20
CA LEU A 34 25.43 17.36 27.87
C LEU A 34 26.31 18.07 26.84
N LYS A 35 27.30 18.85 27.28
CA LYS A 35 28.25 19.54 26.39
C LYS A 35 29.29 18.61 25.75
N SER A 36 29.43 17.38 26.25
CA SER A 36 30.36 16.38 25.70
C SER A 36 29.65 15.11 25.19
N ALA A 37 28.33 15.00 25.39
CA ALA A 37 27.57 13.83 25.01
C ALA A 37 27.42 13.70 23.49
N VAL A 38 27.65 12.48 22.97
CA VAL A 38 27.33 12.11 21.60
C VAL A 38 25.96 11.45 21.60
N ALA A 39 25.01 12.02 20.85
CA ALA A 39 23.65 11.50 20.78
C ALA A 39 23.40 10.79 19.45
N LYS A 40 22.85 9.57 19.48
CA LYS A 40 22.38 8.89 18.28
C LYS A 40 20.94 9.30 17.98
N VAL A 41 20.72 10.00 16.88
CA VAL A 41 19.41 10.56 16.51
C VAL A 41 19.02 10.22 15.07
N ALA A 42 17.72 10.14 14.83
CA ALA A 42 17.17 10.03 13.48
C ALA A 42 17.29 11.39 12.77
N VAL A 43 18.12 11.46 11.72
CA VAL A 43 18.29 12.69 10.93
C VAL A 43 17.39 12.73 9.70
N ASN A 44 17.00 11.56 9.20
CA ASN A 44 16.14 11.40 8.04
C ASN A 44 15.27 10.15 8.20
N ALA A 45 14.08 10.16 7.64
CA ALA A 45 13.15 9.04 7.72
C ALA A 45 12.27 8.95 6.47
N THR A 46 12.02 7.73 6.00
CA THR A 46 11.01 7.49 4.97
C THR A 46 9.60 7.63 5.57
N SER A 47 8.61 7.78 4.68
CA SER A 47 7.21 7.59 5.07
C SER A 47 6.96 6.17 5.56
N CYS A 48 5.91 6.00 6.37
CA CYS A 48 5.48 4.69 6.85
C CYS A 48 5.03 3.82 5.66
N SER A 49 5.39 2.54 5.67
CA SER A 49 5.06 1.58 4.60
C SER A 49 3.55 1.36 4.41
N VAL A 50 2.73 1.73 5.40
CA VAL A 50 1.29 1.58 5.39
C VAL A 50 0.58 2.91 5.61
N THR A 51 -0.59 3.05 5.01
CA THR A 51 -1.47 4.22 5.22
C THR A 51 -2.32 4.10 6.49
N CYS A 52 -2.49 2.88 7.00
CA CYS A 52 -3.21 2.59 8.24
C CYS A 52 -2.59 1.38 8.97
N GLY A 53 -2.76 1.35 10.29
CA GLY A 53 -2.24 0.30 11.16
C GLY A 53 -0.73 0.41 11.36
N LEU A 54 -0.13 -0.74 11.65
CA LEU A 54 1.30 -0.87 11.91
C LEU A 54 2.07 -1.13 10.60
N GLY A 55 3.10 -0.35 10.34
CA GLY A 55 4.04 -0.57 9.26
C GLY A 55 5.46 -0.33 9.74
N PHE A 56 6.38 -0.17 8.79
CA PHE A 56 7.75 0.19 9.07
C PHE A 56 8.17 1.42 8.28
N LYS A 57 9.21 2.10 8.77
CA LYS A 57 9.94 3.13 8.05
C LYS A 57 11.43 2.85 8.17
N LEU A 58 12.20 3.41 7.26
CA LEU A 58 13.65 3.40 7.32
C LEU A 58 14.10 4.76 7.87
N GLU A 59 14.84 4.73 8.97
CA GLU A 59 15.41 5.90 9.62
C GLU A 59 16.93 5.89 9.48
N GLU A 60 17.49 7.02 9.07
CA GLU A 60 18.93 7.25 9.09
C GLU A 60 19.32 7.71 10.48
N MET A 61 20.04 6.86 11.20
CA MET A 61 20.48 7.10 12.57
C MET A 61 21.95 7.50 12.55
N CYS A 62 22.24 8.74 12.91
CA CYS A 62 23.60 9.29 12.99
C CYS A 62 23.95 9.65 14.43
N GLU A 63 25.23 9.58 14.77
CA GLU A 63 25.81 10.16 15.97
C GLU A 63 26.07 11.65 15.74
N ILE A 64 25.57 12.50 16.64
CA ILE A 64 25.75 13.94 16.61
C ILE A 64 26.72 14.33 17.73
N THR A 65 27.83 14.95 17.35
CA THR A 65 28.80 15.50 18.29
C THR A 65 28.30 16.81 18.89
N PRO A 66 28.89 17.31 19.98
CA PRO A 66 28.58 18.63 20.53
C PRO A 66 28.81 19.79 19.55
N SER A 67 29.65 19.60 18.54
CA SER A 67 29.89 20.55 17.45
C SER A 67 28.83 20.50 16.34
N GLY A 68 27.84 19.59 16.44
CA GLY A 68 26.78 19.41 15.44
C GLY A 68 27.20 18.57 14.21
N GLU A 69 28.38 17.97 14.24
CA GLU A 69 28.88 17.12 13.15
C GLU A 69 28.18 15.75 13.17
N ARG A 70 27.79 15.25 11.99
CA ARG A 70 27.16 13.93 11.83
C ARG A 70 28.22 12.87 11.56
N ARG A 71 28.25 11.81 12.37
CA ARG A 71 29.16 10.67 12.21
C ARG A 71 28.39 9.34 12.31
N ASN A 72 28.97 8.26 11.80
CA ASN A 72 28.47 6.90 11.97
C ASN A 72 26.97 6.71 11.61
N CYS A 73 26.56 7.28 10.47
CA CYS A 73 25.20 7.18 9.98
C CYS A 73 24.87 5.76 9.48
N THR A 74 23.76 5.21 9.97
CA THR A 74 23.32 3.85 9.64
C THR A 74 21.81 3.83 9.39
N TRP A 75 21.36 3.06 8.40
CA TRP A 75 19.94 2.86 8.16
C TRP A 75 19.38 1.82 9.13
N GLN A 76 18.33 2.19 9.85
CA GLN A 76 17.62 1.34 10.79
C GLN A 76 16.15 1.26 10.39
N ARG A 77 15.61 0.04 10.33
CA ARG A 77 14.17 -0.18 10.21
C ARG A 77 13.51 0.01 11.57
N SER A 78 12.52 0.90 11.65
CA SER A 78 11.74 1.13 12.87
C SER A 78 10.24 1.00 12.61
N ASP A 79 9.51 0.66 13.67
CA ASP A 79 8.06 0.49 13.63
C ASP A 79 7.38 1.87 13.53
N CYS A 80 6.36 1.97 12.69
CA CYS A 80 5.49 3.14 12.63
C CYS A 80 4.03 2.72 12.78
N LEU A 81 3.27 3.54 13.51
CA LEU A 81 1.83 3.42 13.63
C LEU A 81 1.21 4.70 13.06
N THR A 82 0.38 4.57 12.03
CA THR A 82 -0.37 5.70 11.48
C THR A 82 -1.72 5.79 12.18
N ARG A 83 -2.83 5.55 11.45
CA ARG A 83 -4.17 5.44 12.04
C ARG A 83 -4.49 3.99 12.31
N TRP A 84 -4.79 3.65 13.56
CA TRP A 84 -5.08 2.27 13.94
C TRP A 84 -6.39 1.74 13.34
N ILE A 85 -7.33 2.59 12.91
CA ILE A 85 -8.54 2.17 12.16
C ILE A 85 -8.27 2.29 10.66
N CYS A 86 -8.35 1.17 9.95
CA CYS A 86 -8.13 1.05 8.51
C CYS A 86 -9.39 1.21 7.65
N GLY A 87 -10.58 1.25 8.27
CA GLY A 87 -11.85 1.37 7.54
C GLY A 87 -12.39 0.03 7.05
N LEU A 88 -13.24 0.09 6.02
CA LEU A 88 -14.03 -1.02 5.49
C LEU A 88 -13.56 -1.39 4.07
N LEU A 89 -13.22 -2.66 3.87
CA LEU A 89 -12.94 -3.25 2.56
C LEU A 89 -14.12 -4.10 2.11
N HIS A 90 -14.54 -3.94 0.86
CA HIS A 90 -15.67 -4.69 0.30
C HIS A 90 -15.19 -5.87 -0.56
N PHE A 91 -15.84 -7.01 -0.39
CA PHE A 91 -15.62 -8.20 -1.20
C PHE A 91 -16.96 -8.70 -1.72
N THR A 92 -16.97 -9.09 -2.99
CA THR A 92 -18.09 -9.76 -3.64
C THR A 92 -17.61 -11.14 -4.08
N VAL A 93 -18.25 -12.17 -3.57
CA VAL A 93 -17.84 -13.57 -3.76
C VAL A 93 -19.03 -14.35 -4.32
N PRO A 94 -18.88 -15.07 -5.42
CA PRO A 94 -19.94 -15.96 -5.89
C PRO A 94 -20.13 -17.14 -4.93
N VAL A 95 -21.35 -17.64 -4.78
CA VAL A 95 -21.64 -18.85 -3.98
C VAL A 95 -20.85 -20.06 -4.49
N GLY A 96 -20.33 -20.86 -3.56
CA GLY A 96 -19.59 -22.10 -3.85
C GLY A 96 -18.10 -21.89 -4.15
N GLN A 97 -17.64 -20.64 -4.30
CA GLN A 97 -16.23 -20.34 -4.58
C GLN A 97 -15.40 -20.30 -3.29
N PRO A 98 -14.14 -20.76 -3.32
CA PRO A 98 -13.22 -20.55 -2.21
C PRO A 98 -12.88 -19.07 -2.11
N PHE A 99 -12.71 -18.58 -0.88
CA PHE A 99 -12.39 -17.18 -0.63
C PHE A 99 -11.61 -17.01 0.67
N GLN A 100 -10.71 -16.03 0.70
CA GLN A 100 -9.94 -15.70 1.90
C GLN A 100 -9.58 -14.23 1.97
N PHE A 101 -9.39 -13.74 3.19
CA PHE A 101 -8.88 -12.40 3.47
C PHE A 101 -8.10 -12.39 4.78
N SER A 102 -7.18 -11.44 4.88
CA SER A 102 -6.19 -11.34 5.95
C SER A 102 -6.27 -10.00 6.66
N CYS A 103 -6.14 -10.00 7.99
CA CYS A 103 -5.94 -8.78 8.78
C CYS A 103 -4.58 -8.14 8.52
N LEU A 104 -3.59 -8.94 8.15
CA LEU A 104 -2.22 -8.50 7.92
C LEU A 104 -2.02 -8.20 6.44
N SER A 105 -1.40 -7.07 6.17
CA SER A 105 -0.87 -6.73 4.85
C SER A 105 0.48 -7.41 4.65
N SER A 106 0.92 -7.64 3.40
CA SER A 106 2.26 -8.17 3.08
C SER A 106 3.37 -7.43 3.81
N ASP A 107 3.21 -6.12 3.98
CA ASP A 107 4.21 -5.21 4.57
C ASP A 107 4.38 -5.41 6.08
N MET A 108 3.47 -6.18 6.69
CA MET A 108 3.53 -6.61 8.09
C MET A 108 4.24 -7.96 8.27
N VAL A 109 4.50 -8.70 7.19
CA VAL A 109 5.15 -10.01 7.23
C VAL A 109 6.66 -9.79 7.28
N GLY A 110 7.22 -9.79 8.50
CA GLY A 110 8.65 -9.54 8.73
C GLY A 110 8.98 -8.92 10.08
N PHE A 111 7.98 -8.63 10.92
CA PHE A 111 8.21 -8.13 12.27
C PHE A 111 8.65 -9.27 13.20
N GLY A 112 9.96 -9.38 13.41
CA GLY A 112 10.55 -10.21 14.45
C GLY A 112 10.09 -9.78 15.85
N ASN A 113 9.91 -10.78 16.73
CA ASN A 113 9.73 -10.67 18.19
C ASN A 113 8.47 -9.98 18.77
N GLN A 114 7.53 -9.47 17.97
CA GLN A 114 6.23 -9.02 18.49
C GLN A 114 5.16 -10.05 18.12
N SER A 115 4.77 -10.86 19.09
CA SER A 115 3.68 -11.81 18.97
C SER A 115 2.35 -11.04 19.05
N TYR A 116 1.58 -11.05 17.96
CA TYR A 116 0.28 -10.39 17.85
C TYR A 116 -0.85 -11.41 18.09
N SER A 117 -1.95 -10.95 18.68
CA SER A 117 -3.23 -11.67 18.69
C SER A 117 -4.21 -11.05 17.71
N TYR A 118 -5.11 -11.90 17.19
CA TYR A 118 -6.16 -11.53 16.26
C TYR A 118 -7.50 -11.81 16.92
N VAL A 119 -8.29 -10.76 17.11
CA VAL A 119 -9.65 -10.89 17.64
C VAL A 119 -10.62 -10.63 16.50
N TRP A 120 -11.40 -11.65 16.17
CA TRP A 120 -12.40 -11.59 15.13
C TRP A 120 -13.80 -11.43 15.69
N THR A 121 -14.58 -10.59 15.03
CA THR A 121 -16.00 -10.44 15.30
C THR A 121 -16.77 -10.36 13.99
N PHE A 122 -18.04 -10.77 14.00
CA PHE A 122 -18.85 -10.91 12.80
C PHE A 122 -20.25 -10.31 13.02
N ALA A 123 -20.67 -9.46 12.08
CA ALA A 123 -22.03 -8.96 11.95
C ALA A 123 -22.66 -9.62 10.72
N GLN A 124 -23.40 -10.71 10.96
CA GLN A 124 -23.98 -11.54 9.90
C GLN A 124 -25.02 -10.76 9.07
N GLY A 125 -24.94 -10.88 7.75
CA GLY A 125 -25.88 -10.30 6.79
C GLY A 125 -25.85 -8.78 6.66
N LEU A 126 -25.01 -8.08 7.43
CA LEU A 126 -24.99 -6.62 7.50
C LEU A 126 -23.64 -6.06 7.08
N ILE A 127 -23.66 -5.02 6.25
CA ILE A 127 -22.49 -4.21 5.91
C ILE A 127 -22.46 -3.01 6.85
N THR A 128 -21.63 -3.04 7.89
CA THR A 128 -21.69 -2.06 8.98
C THR A 128 -20.35 -1.90 9.70
N THR A 129 -20.11 -0.71 10.23
CA THR A 129 -19.00 -0.41 11.16
C THR A 129 -19.50 -0.17 12.58
N ASN A 130 -20.81 -0.32 12.84
CA ASN A 130 -21.39 -0.16 14.17
C ASN A 130 -21.01 -1.34 15.06
N ASN A 131 -20.12 -1.08 16.03
CA ASN A 131 -19.53 -2.09 16.90
C ASN A 131 -20.53 -2.89 17.75
N VAL A 132 -21.75 -2.39 17.97
CA VAL A 132 -22.77 -3.06 18.80
C VAL A 132 -23.35 -4.29 18.11
N LEU A 133 -23.30 -4.34 16.76
CA LEU A 133 -23.90 -5.42 15.97
C LEU A 133 -22.98 -6.65 15.83
N PHE A 134 -21.75 -6.55 16.32
CA PHE A 134 -20.72 -7.57 16.13
C PHE A 134 -20.76 -8.60 17.26
N LYS A 135 -20.77 -9.88 16.88
CA LYS A 135 -20.62 -11.02 17.80
C LYS A 135 -19.23 -11.63 17.69
N PRO A 136 -18.68 -12.25 18.75
CA PRO A 136 -17.41 -12.96 18.66
C PRO A 136 -17.40 -14.00 17.54
N PHE A 137 -16.33 -14.03 16.74
CA PHE A 137 -16.11 -15.02 15.70
C PHE A 137 -14.82 -15.78 16.01
N ILE A 138 -14.91 -17.10 16.17
CA ILE A 138 -13.78 -17.92 16.63
C ILE A 138 -12.85 -18.18 15.45
N ASN A 139 -11.74 -17.45 15.40
CA ASN A 139 -10.64 -17.73 14.48
C ASN A 139 -9.31 -17.30 15.13
N PRO A 140 -8.37 -18.22 15.42
CA PRO A 140 -7.09 -17.86 16.02
C PRO A 140 -6.09 -17.28 15.01
N SER A 141 -6.37 -17.43 13.71
CA SER A 141 -5.48 -17.01 12.63
C SER A 141 -5.67 -15.54 12.24
N SER A 142 -4.66 -14.94 11.64
CA SER A 142 -4.76 -13.63 10.97
C SER A 142 -5.57 -13.67 9.68
N VAL A 143 -5.90 -14.87 9.19
CA VAL A 143 -6.60 -15.12 7.92
C VAL A 143 -7.89 -15.87 8.18
N ILE A 144 -8.98 -15.43 7.54
CA ILE A 144 -10.21 -16.21 7.41
C ILE A 144 -10.19 -16.90 6.05
N ARG A 145 -10.50 -18.21 6.02
CA ARG A 145 -10.53 -19.02 4.81
C ARG A 145 -11.87 -19.76 4.72
N PHE A 146 -12.57 -19.55 3.63
CA PHE A 146 -13.75 -20.31 3.26
C PHE A 146 -13.36 -21.28 2.14
N SER A 147 -13.52 -22.58 2.38
CA SER A 147 -13.36 -23.59 1.33
C SER A 147 -14.43 -23.48 0.27
N THR A 148 -15.65 -23.13 0.68
CA THR A 148 -16.81 -22.86 -0.17
C THR A 148 -17.61 -21.74 0.47
N SER A 149 -17.82 -20.64 -0.26
CA SER A 149 -18.63 -19.52 0.20
C SER A 149 -20.12 -19.88 0.21
N ARG A 150 -20.81 -19.47 1.27
CA ARG A 150 -22.26 -19.63 1.44
C ARG A 150 -22.91 -18.28 1.68
N GLU A 151 -24.19 -18.13 1.38
CA GLU A 151 -24.92 -16.90 1.70
C GLU A 151 -24.85 -16.52 3.19
N SER A 152 -24.76 -17.52 4.07
CA SER A 152 -24.59 -17.33 5.51
C SER A 152 -23.27 -16.65 5.90
N ASP A 153 -22.27 -16.68 5.02
CA ASP A 153 -20.96 -16.05 5.22
C ASP A 153 -20.98 -14.56 4.81
N ALA A 154 -22.09 -14.08 4.25
CA ALA A 154 -22.27 -12.66 3.98
C ALA A 154 -22.40 -11.87 5.29
N GLY A 155 -21.81 -10.67 5.31
CA GLY A 155 -21.83 -9.78 6.46
C GLY A 155 -20.54 -9.00 6.61
N THR A 156 -20.31 -8.42 7.79
CA THR A 156 -19.06 -7.71 8.09
C THR A 156 -18.23 -8.47 9.09
N TYR A 157 -16.99 -8.81 8.71
CA TYR A 157 -15.97 -9.32 9.60
C TYR A 157 -15.10 -8.18 10.08
N ARG A 158 -14.96 -8.01 11.38
CA ARG A 158 -14.00 -7.07 11.97
C ARG A 158 -12.85 -7.84 12.56
N CYS A 159 -11.64 -7.40 12.23
CA CYS A 159 -10.41 -7.89 12.83
C CYS A 159 -9.72 -6.79 13.63
N ASP A 160 -9.46 -7.08 14.90
CA ASP A 160 -8.58 -6.28 15.75
C ASP A 160 -7.26 -7.03 15.94
N VAL A 161 -6.17 -6.42 15.48
CA VAL A 161 -4.80 -6.88 15.73
C VAL A 161 -4.31 -6.23 17.03
N GLN A 162 -3.93 -7.04 18.00
CA GLN A 162 -3.49 -6.61 19.32
C GLN A 162 -2.07 -7.09 19.60
N LYS A 163 -1.32 -6.31 20.38
CA LYS A 163 -0.03 -6.77 20.91
C LYS A 163 -0.28 -7.78 22.03
N LEU A 164 0.32 -8.98 22.02
CA LEU A 164 0.05 -9.99 23.05
C LEU A 164 0.38 -9.54 24.47
N LYS A 165 1.44 -8.73 24.65
CA LYS A 165 1.87 -8.29 25.99
C LYS A 165 0.97 -7.20 26.60
N THR A 166 0.43 -6.31 25.77
CA THR A 166 -0.28 -5.11 26.26
C THR A 166 -1.75 -5.07 25.87
N PHE A 167 -2.20 -6.00 25.03
CA PHE A 167 -3.54 -6.04 24.43
C PHE A 167 -3.94 -4.76 23.67
N LYS A 168 -2.97 -3.86 23.43
CA LYS A 168 -3.20 -2.61 22.69
C LYS A 168 -3.54 -2.95 21.25
N VAL A 169 -4.69 -2.48 20.79
CA VAL A 169 -5.09 -2.57 19.38
C VAL A 169 -4.17 -1.69 18.54
N VAL A 170 -3.50 -2.30 17.57
CA VAL A 170 -2.60 -1.62 16.63
C VAL A 170 -3.17 -1.54 15.21
N LYS A 171 -4.17 -2.37 14.89
CA LYS A 171 -4.90 -2.31 13.63
C LYS A 171 -6.33 -2.80 13.84
N ARG A 172 -7.31 -2.08 13.32
CA ARG A 172 -8.70 -2.46 13.20
C ARG A 172 -9.13 -2.33 11.76
N ILE A 173 -9.64 -3.40 11.18
CA ILE A 173 -10.11 -3.41 9.80
C ILE A 173 -11.44 -4.16 9.70
N TYR A 174 -12.31 -3.68 8.83
CA TYR A 174 -13.61 -4.28 8.56
C TYR A 174 -13.60 -4.86 7.14
N PHE A 175 -14.18 -6.03 6.96
CA PHE A 175 -14.34 -6.72 5.69
C PHE A 175 -15.83 -6.94 5.45
N GLY A 176 -16.42 -6.16 4.56
CA GLY A 176 -17.80 -6.31 4.12
C GLY A 176 -17.88 -7.34 3.00
N VAL A 177 -18.29 -8.56 3.33
CA VAL A 177 -18.40 -9.69 2.41
C VAL A 177 -19.83 -9.81 1.91
N ARG A 178 -20.00 -9.76 0.60
CA ARG A 178 -21.25 -10.04 -0.11
C ARG A 178 -21.10 -11.37 -0.81
N VAL A 179 -21.98 -12.31 -0.50
CA VAL A 179 -22.01 -13.60 -1.19
C VAL A 179 -23.21 -13.60 -2.13
N LEU A 180 -22.94 -13.75 -3.43
CA LEU A 180 -23.94 -13.61 -4.47
C LEU A 180 -24.16 -14.94 -5.18
N ARG A 181 -25.42 -15.33 -5.36
CA ARG A 181 -25.74 -16.43 -6.25
C ARG A 181 -25.74 -15.96 -7.70
N TYR A 182 -25.32 -16.87 -8.59
CA TYR A 182 -25.29 -16.63 -10.03
C TYR A 182 -26.69 -16.41 -10.64
N ASP A 183 -27.75 -16.91 -10.01
CA ASP A 183 -29.14 -16.75 -10.47
C ASP A 183 -29.75 -15.39 -10.13
N LEU A 184 -29.12 -14.59 -9.27
CA LEU A 184 -29.62 -13.28 -8.82
C LEU A 184 -28.93 -12.09 -9.50
N LEU A 185 -27.84 -12.31 -10.24
CA LEU A 185 -27.13 -11.27 -11.00
C LEU A 185 -26.98 -11.69 -12.46
N ASP A 186 -27.99 -11.33 -13.25
CA ASP A 186 -27.88 -11.37 -14.70
C ASP A 186 -27.26 -10.05 -15.19
N LEU A 187 -25.92 -10.03 -15.30
CA LEU A 187 -25.16 -8.89 -15.84
C LEU A 187 -25.21 -8.85 -17.38
N ASN A 188 -26.05 -9.67 -18.02
CA ASN A 188 -26.25 -9.59 -19.46
C ASN A 188 -27.16 -8.39 -19.77
N PHE A 189 -26.58 -7.20 -19.78
CA PHE A 189 -27.30 -5.96 -20.12
C PHE A 189 -28.00 -6.08 -21.47
N LYS A 190 -27.42 -6.80 -22.44
CA LYS A 190 -28.00 -7.05 -23.78
C LYS A 190 -29.35 -7.77 -23.72
N LYS A 191 -29.59 -8.59 -22.69
CA LYS A 191 -30.87 -9.26 -22.44
C LYS A 191 -31.96 -8.31 -21.93
N PHE A 192 -31.58 -7.20 -21.30
CA PHE A 192 -32.49 -6.21 -20.74
C PHE A 192 -32.66 -4.96 -21.61
N LEU A 193 -31.90 -4.85 -22.72
CA LEU A 193 -32.10 -3.78 -23.69
C LEU A 193 -33.47 -3.90 -24.36
N THR A 194 -34.16 -2.78 -24.53
CA THR A 194 -35.32 -2.71 -25.40
C THR A 194 -34.91 -2.99 -26.85
N TRP A 195 -35.86 -3.35 -27.71
CA TRP A 195 -35.57 -3.65 -29.13
C TRP A 195 -34.80 -2.51 -29.82
N GLU A 196 -35.17 -1.27 -29.55
CA GLU A 196 -34.50 -0.08 -30.09
C GLU A 196 -33.07 0.10 -29.56
N GLN A 197 -32.84 -0.14 -28.26
CA GLN A 197 -31.50 -0.09 -27.67
C GLN A 197 -30.60 -1.23 -28.15
N ARG A 198 -31.19 -2.40 -28.42
CA ARG A 198 -30.48 -3.55 -28.97
C ARG A 198 -30.05 -3.30 -30.42
N LEU A 199 -30.86 -2.59 -31.20
CA LEU A 199 -30.50 -2.16 -32.56
C LEU A 199 -29.32 -1.17 -32.52
N ALA A 200 -29.39 -0.14 -31.67
CA ALA A 200 -28.31 0.84 -31.52
C ALA A 200 -26.99 0.21 -31.05
N ALA A 201 -27.02 -0.69 -30.06
CA ALA A 201 -25.83 -1.39 -29.57
C ALA A 201 -25.23 -2.35 -30.61
N ASN A 202 -26.07 -2.98 -31.44
CA ASN A 202 -25.58 -3.85 -32.50
C ASN A 202 -25.06 -3.06 -33.72
N GLU A 203 -25.60 -1.88 -34.02
CA GLU A 203 -25.05 -0.97 -35.04
C GLU A 203 -23.63 -0.53 -34.67
N GLU A 204 -23.41 -0.23 -33.39
CA GLU A 204 -22.09 0.15 -32.84
C GLU A 204 -21.12 -1.05 -32.79
N ASP A 205 -21.60 -2.27 -32.46
CA ASP A 205 -20.82 -3.51 -32.56
C ASP A 205 -20.42 -3.82 -34.01
N ILE A 206 -21.29 -3.59 -35.00
CA ILE A 206 -21.01 -3.84 -36.44
C ILE A 206 -19.98 -2.85 -36.99
N ASP A 207 -20.03 -1.58 -36.56
CA ASP A 207 -19.03 -0.57 -36.94
C ASP A 207 -17.67 -0.80 -36.26
N MET A 208 -17.64 -1.35 -35.03
CA MET A 208 -16.40 -1.75 -34.36
C MET A 208 -15.84 -3.09 -34.84
N GLU A 209 -16.66 -4.07 -35.19
CA GLU A 209 -16.23 -5.42 -35.60
C GLU A 209 -15.58 -5.39 -36.98
N ASN A 210 -16.01 -4.48 -37.86
CA ASN A 210 -15.33 -4.23 -39.14
C ASN A 210 -13.99 -3.50 -39.00
N SER A 211 -13.78 -2.69 -37.95
CA SER A 211 -12.53 -1.95 -37.76
C SER A 211 -11.53 -2.65 -36.82
N THR A 212 -12.00 -3.45 -35.85
CA THR A 212 -11.10 -4.14 -34.91
C THR A 212 -10.58 -5.47 -35.44
N HIS A 213 -11.24 -6.12 -36.40
CA HIS A 213 -10.73 -7.39 -36.94
C HIS A 213 -9.55 -7.20 -37.91
N GLU A 214 -9.41 -6.02 -38.53
CA GLU A 214 -8.20 -5.66 -39.30
C GLU A 214 -7.11 -5.07 -38.39
N GLU A 215 -7.42 -4.13 -37.49
CA GLU A 215 -6.39 -3.47 -36.66
C GLU A 215 -5.82 -4.38 -35.54
N VAL A 216 -6.63 -5.20 -34.87
CA VAL A 216 -6.15 -6.09 -33.79
C VAL A 216 -5.36 -7.29 -34.35
N GLN A 217 -5.74 -7.77 -35.54
CA GLN A 217 -5.03 -8.88 -36.19
C GLN A 217 -3.69 -8.43 -36.80
N GLU A 218 -3.60 -7.23 -37.38
CA GLU A 218 -2.32 -6.70 -37.88
C GLU A 218 -1.35 -6.35 -36.73
N GLN A 219 -1.87 -5.80 -35.62
CA GLN A 219 -1.04 -5.37 -34.49
C GLN A 219 -0.52 -6.54 -33.63
N GLN A 220 -1.30 -7.61 -33.43
CA GLN A 220 -0.81 -8.83 -32.75
C GLN A 220 0.18 -9.64 -33.61
N HIS A 221 -0.02 -9.68 -34.93
CA HIS A 221 0.85 -10.45 -35.82
C HIS A 221 2.20 -9.75 -36.07
N PHE A 222 2.24 -8.41 -36.03
CA PHE A 222 3.49 -7.65 -36.13
C PHE A 222 4.33 -7.73 -34.84
N GLN A 223 3.70 -7.63 -33.66
CA GLN A 223 4.43 -7.59 -32.39
C GLN A 223 4.97 -8.95 -31.93
N GLN A 224 4.32 -10.05 -32.34
CA GLN A 224 4.74 -11.41 -31.97
C GLN A 224 5.72 -12.03 -32.99
N GLY A 225 5.76 -11.49 -34.22
CA GLY A 225 6.72 -11.89 -35.26
C GLY A 225 8.15 -11.37 -35.03
N GLU A 226 8.31 -10.13 -34.55
CA GLU A 226 9.65 -9.54 -34.29
C GLU A 226 10.41 -10.26 -33.18
N LEU A 227 9.75 -10.62 -32.07
CA LEU A 227 10.41 -11.24 -30.92
C LEU A 227 10.84 -12.69 -31.17
N PHE A 228 10.10 -13.44 -31.99
CA PHE A 228 10.48 -14.81 -32.35
C PHE A 228 11.57 -14.86 -33.44
N TYR A 229 11.61 -13.88 -34.34
CA TYR A 229 12.64 -13.78 -35.37
C TYR A 229 14.00 -13.39 -34.78
N GLU A 230 14.06 -12.44 -33.84
CA GLU A 230 15.32 -12.07 -33.18
C GLU A 230 15.90 -13.19 -32.31
N TYR A 231 15.05 -13.98 -31.62
CA TYR A 231 15.52 -15.10 -30.80
C TYR A 231 16.04 -16.27 -31.66
N LEU A 232 15.38 -16.58 -32.77
CA LEU A 232 15.82 -17.65 -33.68
C LEU A 232 17.08 -17.28 -34.48
N VAL A 233 17.22 -16.03 -34.90
CA VAL A 233 18.42 -15.54 -35.60
C VAL A 233 19.61 -15.37 -34.63
N GLY A 234 19.34 -14.98 -33.38
CA GLY A 234 20.36 -14.83 -32.33
C GLY A 234 20.97 -16.16 -31.86
N VAL A 235 20.17 -17.20 -31.68
CA VAL A 235 20.66 -18.52 -31.22
C VAL A 235 21.29 -19.32 -32.37
N GLY A 236 20.75 -19.23 -33.59
CA GLY A 236 21.29 -19.95 -34.76
C GLY A 236 22.65 -19.44 -35.23
N SER A 237 22.88 -18.12 -35.22
CA SER A 237 24.14 -17.53 -35.70
C SER A 237 25.32 -17.75 -34.74
N GLY A 238 25.06 -17.72 -33.43
CA GLY A 238 26.09 -17.91 -32.39
C GLY A 238 26.72 -19.31 -32.40
N VAL A 239 25.93 -20.35 -32.68
CA VAL A 239 26.41 -21.74 -32.72
C VAL A 239 27.28 -21.98 -33.95
N VAL A 240 26.89 -21.46 -35.12
CA VAL A 240 27.68 -21.60 -36.36
C VAL A 240 28.98 -20.81 -36.27
N GLY A 241 28.95 -19.59 -35.73
CA GLY A 241 30.15 -18.77 -35.51
C GLY A 241 31.13 -19.41 -34.54
N GLY A 242 30.64 -19.96 -33.42
CA GLY A 242 31.48 -20.65 -32.43
C GLY A 242 32.20 -21.87 -33.01
N VAL A 243 31.50 -22.69 -33.81
CA VAL A 243 32.09 -23.88 -34.44
C VAL A 243 33.17 -23.49 -35.45
N LEU A 244 32.94 -22.47 -36.28
CA LEU A 244 33.93 -22.02 -37.27
C LEU A 244 35.20 -21.45 -36.63
N VAL A 245 35.07 -20.68 -35.55
CA VAL A 245 36.21 -20.14 -34.80
C VAL A 245 37.01 -21.25 -34.12
N SER A 246 36.35 -22.26 -33.53
CA SER A 246 37.03 -23.41 -32.94
C SER A 246 37.79 -24.24 -33.99
N VAL A 247 37.23 -24.44 -35.18
CA VAL A 247 37.91 -25.16 -36.27
C VAL A 247 39.11 -24.36 -36.79
N ALA A 248 38.96 -23.04 -36.98
CA ALA A 248 40.06 -22.18 -37.42
C ALA A 248 41.21 -22.13 -36.40
N LEU A 249 40.91 -22.03 -35.10
CA LEU A 249 41.90 -22.10 -34.03
C LEU A 249 42.61 -23.46 -33.98
N CYS A 250 41.88 -24.57 -34.16
CA CYS A 250 42.47 -25.90 -34.25
C CYS A 250 43.39 -26.04 -35.48
N CYS A 251 43.02 -25.47 -36.63
CA CYS A 251 43.84 -25.47 -37.83
C CYS A 251 45.10 -24.60 -37.70
N LEU A 252 44.98 -23.42 -37.08
CA LEU A 252 46.10 -22.52 -36.78
C LEU A 252 47.07 -23.14 -35.77
N GLN A 253 46.57 -23.80 -34.72
CA GLN A 253 47.42 -24.53 -33.77
C GLN A 253 48.17 -25.70 -34.42
N LYS A 254 47.59 -26.34 -35.45
CA LYS A 254 48.27 -27.39 -36.23
C LYS A 254 49.33 -26.85 -37.19
N THR A 255 49.22 -25.61 -37.65
CA THR A 255 50.20 -24.97 -38.54
C THR A 255 51.32 -24.28 -37.76
N LEU A 256 51.07 -23.80 -36.54
CA LEU A 256 52.06 -23.21 -35.64
C LEU A 256 52.88 -24.23 -34.82
N ARG A 257 52.48 -25.52 -34.81
CA ARG A 257 53.24 -26.63 -34.19
C ARG A 257 54.06 -27.45 -35.20
N LYS A 258 54.29 -26.92 -36.39
CA LYS A 258 55.17 -27.50 -37.41
C LYS A 258 56.44 -26.68 -37.56
#